data_AF-A0A956X178-F1
#
_entry.id   AF-A0A956X178-F1
#
_cell.length_a   1.000
_cell.length_b   1.000
_cell.length_c   1.000
_cell.angle_alpha   90.00
_cell.angle_beta   90.00
_cell.angle_gamma   90.00
#
_symmetry.space_group_name_H-M   'P 1'
#
loop_
_entity.id
_entity.type
_entity.pdbx_description
1 polymer ?
#
loop_
_entity_poly.entity_id
_entity_poly.type
_entity_poly.pdbx_seq_one_letter_code
_entity_poly.pdbx_strand_id
1 'polypeptide(L)'
;AEVEEAQSVDPTVDRKVWQRWQVNTLVSRLREAIDSTKPGLLLSAAVWPVYQDTWEWWSAGDGYEGFCQDSVGWIGQQTADLISPMLYLSSITTDDDQFAALVNDFVARAGGDHVAAGITATYDTFDPIARRIDITRQAGCSGQAIFAYGHVNQKRFWEEFRRGPYATPAAVLIPESSRERTSAMLRAA
;
A
#
# COMPACT_ATOMS: atom_id res chain seq x y z
N ALA A 1 -22.63 15.84 -16.28
CA ALA A 1 -22.77 16.84 -15.21
C ALA A 1 -21.42 17.11 -14.53
N GLU A 2 -20.91 16.24 -13.66
CA GLU A 2 -19.71 16.59 -12.83
C GLU A 2 -18.38 16.60 -13.59
N VAL A 3 -18.17 15.69 -14.56
CA VAL A 3 -16.97 15.73 -15.44
C VAL A 3 -17.04 16.90 -16.41
N GLU A 4 -18.23 17.21 -16.93
CA GLU A 4 -18.45 18.35 -17.84
C GLU A 4 -18.21 19.69 -17.12
N GLU A 5 -18.58 19.77 -15.83
CA GLU A 5 -18.26 20.91 -14.97
C GLU A 5 -16.75 21.05 -14.79
N ALA A 6 -16.02 19.97 -14.50
CA ALA A 6 -14.56 20.00 -14.44
C ALA A 6 -13.92 20.40 -15.79
N GLN A 7 -14.46 19.92 -16.90
CA GLN A 7 -14.03 20.28 -18.25
C GLN A 7 -14.29 21.74 -18.62
N SER A 8 -15.26 22.39 -17.96
CA SER A 8 -15.49 23.83 -18.12
C SER A 8 -14.36 24.68 -17.52
N VAL A 9 -13.59 24.11 -16.58
CA VAL A 9 -12.41 24.73 -15.97
C VAL A 9 -11.12 24.29 -16.67
N ASP A 10 -10.97 23.00 -16.93
CA ASP A 10 -9.85 22.42 -17.65
C ASP A 10 -10.35 21.40 -18.70
N PRO A 11 -10.40 21.78 -19.99
CA PRO A 11 -10.91 20.93 -21.06
C PRO A 11 -10.13 19.63 -21.28
N THR A 12 -8.92 19.50 -20.71
CA THR A 12 -8.09 18.29 -20.84
C THR A 12 -8.45 17.21 -19.83
N VAL A 13 -9.30 17.54 -18.85
CA VAL A 13 -9.76 16.58 -17.84
C VAL A 13 -10.66 15.54 -18.49
N ASP A 14 -10.15 14.32 -18.58
CA ASP A 14 -10.99 13.17 -18.89
C ASP A 14 -11.66 12.62 -17.62
N ARG A 15 -12.52 11.62 -17.82
CA ARG A 15 -13.23 10.97 -16.71
C ARG A 15 -12.29 10.30 -15.71
N LYS A 16 -11.16 9.73 -16.15
CA LYS A 16 -10.21 9.01 -15.29
C LYS A 16 -9.43 9.99 -14.41
N VAL A 17 -8.95 11.08 -14.99
CA VAL A 17 -8.35 12.21 -14.28
C VAL A 17 -9.31 12.74 -13.23
N TRP A 18 -10.55 13.05 -13.63
CA TRP A 18 -11.58 13.54 -12.70
C TRP A 18 -11.84 12.54 -11.55
N GLN A 19 -12.01 11.26 -11.85
CA GLN A 19 -12.24 10.23 -10.84
C GLN A 19 -11.08 10.12 -9.85
N ARG A 20 -9.83 10.14 -10.35
CA ARG A 20 -8.63 10.13 -9.52
C ARG A 20 -8.56 11.37 -8.62
N TRP A 21 -8.96 12.55 -9.11
CA TRP A 21 -9.08 13.74 -8.26
C TRP A 21 -10.11 13.57 -7.15
N GLN A 22 -11.26 12.95 -7.42
CA GLN A 22 -12.26 12.69 -6.39
C GLN A 22 -11.71 11.77 -5.30
N VAL A 23 -11.02 10.69 -5.69
CA VAL A 23 -10.38 9.76 -4.75
C VAL A 23 -9.31 10.47 -3.93
N ASN A 24 -8.41 11.22 -4.58
CA ASN A 24 -7.36 11.98 -3.89
C ASN A 24 -7.96 13.00 -2.91
N THR A 25 -9.03 13.70 -3.31
CA THR A 25 -9.74 14.66 -2.46
C THR A 25 -10.32 13.99 -1.22
N LEU A 26 -10.90 12.79 -1.36
CA LEU A 26 -11.39 12.02 -0.23
C LEU A 26 -10.27 11.65 0.74
N VAL A 27 -9.13 11.16 0.24
CA VAL A 27 -7.97 10.79 1.07
C VAL A 27 -7.43 12.02 1.83
N SER A 28 -7.30 13.17 1.16
CA SER A 28 -6.87 14.43 1.81
C SER A 28 -7.84 14.86 2.91
N ARG A 29 -9.15 14.81 2.67
CA ARG A 29 -10.16 15.17 3.67
C ARG A 29 -10.12 14.22 4.88
N LEU A 30 -9.88 12.93 4.66
CA LEU A 30 -9.70 11.97 5.75
C LEU A 30 -8.46 12.30 6.59
N ARG A 31 -7.34 12.65 5.95
CA ARG A 31 -6.13 13.13 6.63
C ARG A 31 -6.44 14.34 7.51
N GLU A 32 -7.04 15.39 6.95
CA GLU A 32 -7.38 16.61 7.68
C GLU A 32 -8.32 16.33 8.88
N ALA A 33 -9.32 15.47 8.70
CA ALA A 33 -10.23 15.08 9.76
C ALA A 33 -9.52 14.29 10.88
N ILE A 34 -8.63 13.37 10.51
CA ILE A 34 -7.81 12.60 11.47
C ILE A 34 -6.91 13.55 12.24
N ASP A 35 -6.19 14.42 11.54
CA ASP A 35 -5.21 15.33 12.12
C ASP A 35 -5.85 16.33 13.09
N SER A 36 -7.06 16.81 12.80
CA SER A 36 -7.83 17.70 13.69
C SER A 36 -8.48 16.98 14.88
N THR A 37 -8.82 15.70 14.75
CA THR A 37 -9.53 14.94 15.80
C THR A 37 -8.59 14.17 16.71
N LYS A 38 -7.58 13.53 16.13
CA LYS A 38 -6.60 12.68 16.82
C LYS A 38 -5.23 12.80 16.12
N PRO A 39 -4.49 13.89 16.39
CA PRO A 39 -3.14 14.07 15.87
C PRO A 39 -2.28 12.83 16.11
N GLY A 40 -1.52 12.45 15.09
CA GLY A 40 -0.60 11.30 15.14
C GLY A 40 -1.23 9.93 14.90
N LEU A 41 -2.54 9.83 14.65
CA LEU A 41 -3.12 8.60 14.14
C LEU A 41 -2.65 8.38 12.69
N LEU A 42 -2.17 7.17 12.42
CA LEU A 42 -1.69 6.80 11.09
C LEU A 42 -2.86 6.50 10.14
N LEU A 43 -2.72 6.91 8.88
CA LEU A 43 -3.63 6.56 7.81
C LEU A 43 -2.92 5.66 6.80
N SER A 44 -3.43 4.45 6.61
CA SER A 44 -2.94 3.52 5.61
C SER A 44 -4.00 3.16 4.58
N ALA A 45 -3.61 2.72 3.39
CA ALA A 45 -4.51 2.22 2.36
C ALA A 45 -4.05 0.88 1.79
N ALA A 46 -4.97 -0.09 1.64
CA ALA A 46 -4.75 -1.26 0.79
C ALA A 46 -5.01 -0.85 -0.67
N VAL A 47 -4.03 -1.09 -1.56
CA VAL A 47 -4.02 -0.51 -2.91
C VAL A 47 -3.83 -1.59 -3.98
N TRP A 48 -4.19 -1.27 -5.21
CA TRP A 48 -4.05 -2.19 -6.34
C TRP A 48 -2.58 -2.67 -6.50
N PRO A 49 -2.34 -3.95 -6.83
CA PRO A 49 -0.99 -4.55 -6.86
C PRO A 49 -0.03 -4.00 -7.91
N VAL A 50 -0.52 -3.25 -8.89
CA VAL A 50 0.31 -2.59 -9.91
C VAL A 50 -0.02 -1.12 -9.86
N TYR A 51 0.96 -0.25 -9.60
CA TYR A 51 0.71 1.19 -9.56
C TYR A 51 0.49 1.76 -10.96
N GLN A 52 1.41 1.48 -11.89
CA GLN A 52 1.33 1.82 -13.31
C GLN A 52 1.66 0.59 -14.15
N ASP A 53 0.91 0.37 -15.22
CA ASP A 53 1.08 -0.79 -16.09
C ASP A 53 2.28 -0.59 -17.03
N THR A 54 3.43 -1.14 -16.64
CA THR A 54 4.68 -1.10 -17.42
C THR A 54 5.21 -2.50 -17.72
N TRP A 55 4.39 -3.54 -17.57
CA TRP A 55 4.83 -4.93 -17.55
C TRP A 55 4.16 -5.74 -18.67
N GLU A 56 4.95 -6.37 -19.54
CA GLU A 56 4.41 -7.17 -20.65
C GLU A 56 3.56 -8.38 -20.19
N TRP A 57 3.81 -8.87 -18.98
CA TRP A 57 3.10 -9.99 -18.37
C TRP A 57 1.83 -9.57 -17.60
N TRP A 58 1.54 -8.27 -17.53
CA TRP A 58 0.37 -7.74 -16.83
C TRP A 58 -0.74 -7.34 -17.81
N SER A 59 -1.99 -7.50 -17.39
CA SER A 59 -3.17 -7.15 -18.20
C SER A 59 -4.43 -6.83 -17.39
N ALA A 60 -4.34 -6.76 -16.06
CA ALA A 60 -5.49 -6.56 -15.19
C ALA A 60 -5.78 -5.07 -14.87
N GLY A 61 -5.16 -4.15 -15.62
CA GLY A 61 -5.19 -2.71 -15.36
C GLY A 61 -4.34 -2.32 -14.15
N ASP A 62 -3.99 -1.04 -14.05
CA ASP A 62 -3.17 -0.50 -12.97
C ASP A 62 -3.97 0.33 -11.96
N GLY A 63 -3.35 0.65 -10.84
CA GLY A 63 -3.91 1.47 -9.79
C GLY A 63 -4.17 2.88 -10.30
N TYR A 64 -3.19 3.49 -10.97
CA TYR A 64 -3.22 4.90 -11.31
C TYR A 64 -4.29 5.26 -12.35
N GLU A 65 -4.30 4.64 -13.53
CA GLU A 65 -5.29 4.87 -14.59
C GLU A 65 -6.46 3.87 -14.53
N GLY A 66 -6.18 2.60 -14.27
CA GLY A 66 -7.18 1.54 -14.26
C GLY A 66 -8.20 1.71 -13.15
N PHE A 67 -7.74 1.94 -11.92
CA PHE A 67 -8.59 2.03 -10.72
C PHE A 67 -8.63 3.41 -10.06
N CYS A 68 -7.97 4.41 -10.64
CA CYS A 68 -7.93 5.79 -10.13
C CYS A 68 -7.41 5.90 -8.67
N GLN A 69 -6.51 4.99 -8.29
CA GLN A 69 -5.81 4.93 -7.01
C GLN A 69 -4.39 5.47 -7.15
N ASP A 70 -4.23 6.78 -6.92
CA ASP A 70 -2.92 7.45 -6.90
C ASP A 70 -2.14 7.18 -5.61
N SER A 71 -1.90 5.90 -5.34
CA SER A 71 -1.34 5.43 -4.06
C SER A 71 0.05 5.98 -3.77
N VAL A 72 0.90 6.11 -4.80
CA VAL A 72 2.21 6.77 -4.68
C VAL A 72 2.05 8.27 -4.45
N GLY A 73 1.12 8.93 -5.16
CA GLY A 73 0.82 10.34 -4.94
C GLY A 73 0.36 10.63 -3.50
N TRP A 74 -0.43 9.75 -2.89
CA TRP A 74 -0.86 9.91 -1.49
C TRP A 74 0.31 9.90 -0.50
N ILE A 75 1.34 9.09 -0.76
CA ILE A 75 2.57 9.09 0.05
C ILE A 75 3.37 10.38 -0.21
N GLY A 76 3.56 10.75 -1.48
CA GLY A 76 4.30 11.97 -1.85
C GLY A 76 3.67 13.26 -1.30
N GLN A 77 2.35 13.29 -1.18
CA GLN A 77 1.58 14.39 -0.59
C GLN A 77 1.42 14.28 0.93
N GLN A 78 1.94 13.21 1.55
CA GLN A 78 1.79 12.89 2.97
C GLN A 78 0.34 12.80 3.45
N THR A 79 -0.60 12.51 2.54
CA THR A 79 -2.01 12.32 2.88
C THR A 79 -2.25 10.90 3.41
N ALA A 80 -1.47 9.92 2.95
CA ALA A 80 -1.31 8.61 3.59
C ALA A 80 0.09 8.46 4.21
N ASP A 81 0.19 7.63 5.25
CA ASP A 81 1.46 7.26 5.89
C ASP A 81 2.04 5.97 5.31
N LEU A 82 1.17 5.04 4.92
CA LEU A 82 1.56 3.69 4.52
C LEU A 82 0.61 3.19 3.44
N ILE A 83 1.15 2.50 2.44
CA ILE A 83 0.37 1.77 1.44
C ILE A 83 0.66 0.28 1.52
N SER A 84 -0.38 -0.52 1.32
CA SER A 84 -0.32 -1.98 1.30
C SER A 84 -0.77 -2.51 -0.05
N PRO A 85 0.12 -2.62 -1.04
CA PRO A 85 -0.24 -3.14 -2.34
C PRO A 85 -0.70 -4.59 -2.22
N MET A 86 -1.84 -4.91 -2.83
CA MET A 86 -2.51 -6.19 -2.71
C MET A 86 -1.92 -7.26 -3.64
N LEU A 87 -0.67 -7.67 -3.38
CA LEU A 87 0.16 -8.55 -4.22
C LEU A 87 -0.24 -10.03 -4.17
N TYR A 88 -1.54 -10.30 -4.32
CA TYR A 88 -2.12 -11.64 -4.18
C TYR A 88 -3.20 -11.95 -5.22
N LEU A 89 -3.08 -11.37 -6.42
CA LEU A 89 -3.78 -11.89 -7.60
C LEU A 89 -3.12 -13.18 -8.07
N SER A 90 -3.90 -14.02 -8.77
CA SER A 90 -3.49 -15.38 -9.14
C SER A 90 -2.12 -15.44 -9.82
N SER A 91 -1.85 -14.57 -10.82
CA SER A 91 -0.56 -14.52 -11.51
C SER A 91 0.62 -14.23 -10.57
N ILE A 92 0.42 -13.35 -9.59
CA ILE A 92 1.44 -12.94 -8.61
C ILE A 92 1.65 -14.03 -7.55
N THR A 93 0.59 -14.72 -7.13
CA THR A 93 0.69 -15.76 -6.11
C THR A 93 1.48 -17.00 -6.56
N THR A 94 1.60 -17.20 -7.87
CA THR A 94 2.31 -18.35 -8.46
C THR A 94 3.73 -18.05 -8.91
N ASP A 95 4.15 -16.78 -8.88
CA ASP A 95 5.42 -16.34 -9.45
C ASP A 95 6.14 -15.37 -8.49
N ASP A 96 7.25 -15.83 -7.91
CA ASP A 96 8.03 -15.06 -6.93
C ASP A 96 8.79 -13.90 -7.62
N ASP A 97 9.12 -13.99 -8.92
CA ASP A 97 9.79 -12.93 -9.68
C ASP A 97 8.83 -11.77 -9.98
N GLN A 98 7.58 -12.08 -10.36
CA GLN A 98 6.53 -11.07 -10.50
C GLN A 98 6.23 -10.39 -9.16
N PHE A 99 6.14 -11.16 -8.07
CA PHE A 99 5.97 -10.59 -6.74
C PHE A 99 7.12 -9.64 -6.40
N ALA A 100 8.37 -10.06 -6.58
CA ALA A 100 9.55 -9.23 -6.31
C ALA A 100 9.60 -7.96 -7.17
N ALA A 101 9.27 -8.07 -8.47
CA ALA A 101 9.21 -6.92 -9.38
C ALA A 101 8.22 -5.86 -8.89
N LEU A 102 7.02 -6.26 -8.47
CA LEU A 102 6.00 -5.34 -7.98
C LEU A 102 6.37 -4.72 -6.63
N VAL A 103 6.94 -5.50 -5.72
CA VAL A 103 7.47 -4.97 -4.45
C VAL A 103 8.51 -3.87 -4.73
N ASN A 104 9.49 -4.16 -5.59
CA ASN A 104 10.55 -3.21 -5.92
C ASN A 104 10.02 -1.95 -6.60
N ASP A 105 9.02 -2.05 -7.47
CA ASP A 105 8.37 -0.89 -8.10
C ASP A 105 7.73 0.03 -7.06
N PHE A 106 6.95 -0.52 -6.12
CA PHE A 106 6.36 0.28 -5.03
C PHE A 106 7.41 0.92 -4.13
N VAL A 107 8.46 0.18 -3.75
CA VAL A 107 9.55 0.73 -2.95
C VAL A 107 10.25 1.87 -3.68
N ALA A 108 10.56 1.71 -4.96
CA ALA A 108 11.25 2.73 -5.74
C ALA A 108 10.43 4.01 -5.90
N ARG A 109 9.10 3.89 -5.97
CA ARG A 109 8.19 5.02 -6.19
C ARG A 109 7.75 5.74 -4.91
N ALA A 110 7.42 4.97 -3.88
CA ALA A 110 6.85 5.50 -2.64
C ALA A 110 7.88 5.66 -1.51
N GLY A 111 9.07 5.08 -1.67
CA GLY A 111 10.03 4.90 -0.59
C GLY A 111 9.68 3.70 0.28
N GLY A 112 10.67 2.85 0.59
CA GLY A 112 10.46 1.57 1.25
C GLY A 112 9.77 1.67 2.62
N ASP A 113 10.03 2.75 3.36
CA ASP A 113 9.43 2.99 4.67
C ASP A 113 7.91 3.23 4.64
N HIS A 114 7.36 3.51 3.46
CA HIS A 114 5.94 3.74 3.25
C HIS A 114 5.20 2.52 2.69
N VAL A 115 5.87 1.37 2.54
CA VAL A 115 5.29 0.18 1.90
C VAL A 115 5.20 -0.99 2.87
N ALA A 116 4.00 -1.53 3.03
CA ALA A 116 3.75 -2.80 3.72
C ALA A 116 3.10 -3.80 2.76
N ALA A 117 3.91 -4.61 2.09
CA ALA A 117 3.47 -5.48 1.00
C ALA A 117 2.38 -6.47 1.44
N GLY A 118 1.28 -6.52 0.68
CA GLY A 118 0.16 -7.43 0.93
C GLY A 118 0.49 -8.84 0.48
N ILE A 119 0.43 -9.82 1.39
CA ILE A 119 0.71 -11.23 1.12
C ILE A 119 -0.52 -12.05 1.50
N THR A 120 -0.99 -12.93 0.62
CA THR A 120 -2.10 -13.82 0.97
C THR A 120 -1.67 -14.97 1.90
N ALA A 121 -2.58 -15.44 2.75
CA ALA A 121 -2.43 -16.64 3.57
C ALA A 121 -3.16 -17.86 2.98
N THR A 122 -3.61 -17.80 1.73
CA THR A 122 -4.33 -18.88 1.04
C THR A 122 -3.44 -20.04 0.58
N TYR A 123 -2.12 -19.94 0.74
CA TYR A 123 -1.17 -20.99 0.37
C TYR A 123 -1.42 -22.31 1.12
N ASP A 124 -1.00 -23.41 0.50
CA ASP A 124 -1.12 -24.74 1.11
C ASP A 124 -0.12 -24.98 2.24
N THR A 125 1.07 -24.41 2.13
CA THR A 125 2.12 -24.43 3.15
C THR A 125 2.55 -23.01 3.52
N PHE A 126 3.29 -22.87 4.62
CA PHE A 126 3.81 -21.58 5.08
C PHE A 126 4.99 -21.06 4.24
N ASP A 127 5.72 -21.94 3.55
CA ASP A 127 6.96 -21.59 2.85
C ASP A 127 6.83 -20.44 1.83
N PRO A 128 5.77 -20.35 1.00
CA PRO A 128 5.60 -19.21 0.09
C PRO A 128 5.38 -17.88 0.82
N ILE A 129 4.77 -17.91 2.01
CA ILE A 129 4.59 -16.72 2.85
C ILE A 129 5.96 -16.30 3.42
N ALA A 130 6.72 -17.24 3.97
CA ALA A 130 8.05 -16.97 4.52
C ALA A 130 8.99 -16.38 3.46
N ARG A 131 9.08 -16.98 2.28
CA ARG A 131 9.92 -16.46 1.17
C ARG A 131 9.50 -15.05 0.74
N ARG A 132 8.20 -14.79 0.64
CA ARG A 132 7.69 -13.44 0.27
C ARG A 132 7.99 -12.40 1.33
N ILE A 133 7.95 -12.76 2.61
CA ILE A 133 8.41 -11.86 3.69
C ILE A 133 9.88 -11.53 3.50
N ASP A 134 10.74 -12.52 3.20
CA ASP A 134 12.15 -12.27 2.95
C ASP A 134 12.39 -11.38 1.72
N ILE A 135 11.66 -11.59 0.62
CA ILE A 135 11.70 -10.71 -0.57
C ILE A 135 11.36 -9.26 -0.17
N THR A 136 10.29 -9.06 0.59
CA THR A 136 9.87 -7.69 0.99
C THR A 136 10.89 -7.01 1.92
N ARG A 137 11.56 -7.78 2.78
CA ARG A 137 12.64 -7.26 3.63
C ARG A 137 13.86 -6.87 2.82
N GLN A 138 14.26 -7.72 1.86
CA GLN A 138 15.39 -7.44 0.98
C GLN A 138 15.15 -6.21 0.10
N ALA A 139 13.90 -6.01 -0.33
CA ALA A 139 13.50 -4.82 -1.06
C ALA A 139 13.45 -3.55 -0.19
N GLY A 140 13.49 -3.67 1.14
CA GLY A 140 13.43 -2.51 2.04
C GLY A 140 12.02 -2.04 2.39
N CYS A 141 10.99 -2.88 2.24
CA CYS A 141 9.67 -2.56 2.77
C CYS A 141 9.69 -2.45 4.31
N SER A 142 8.95 -1.49 4.85
CA SER A 142 8.76 -1.33 6.29
C SER A 142 7.93 -2.44 6.94
N GLY A 143 7.17 -3.22 6.15
CA GLY A 143 6.43 -4.35 6.69
C GLY A 143 5.67 -5.18 5.66
N GLN A 144 4.74 -5.99 6.16
CA GLN A 144 3.87 -6.86 5.38
C GLN A 144 2.44 -6.84 5.95
N ALA A 145 1.45 -6.93 5.07
CA ALA A 145 0.03 -7.08 5.45
C ALA A 145 -0.46 -8.48 5.04
N ILE A 146 -0.77 -9.33 6.02
CA ILE A 146 -1.16 -10.73 5.74
C ILE A 146 -2.68 -10.85 5.54
N PHE A 147 -3.10 -11.18 4.31
CA PHE A 147 -4.51 -11.34 3.94
C PHE A 147 -4.91 -12.83 3.81
N ALA A 148 -5.74 -13.41 4.64
CA ALA A 148 -6.50 -12.81 5.72
C ALA A 148 -6.30 -13.63 7.00
N TYR A 149 -6.57 -12.96 8.13
CA TYR A 149 -6.60 -13.57 9.45
C TYR A 149 -7.29 -14.95 9.47
N GLY A 150 -8.45 -15.06 8.80
CA GLY A 150 -9.22 -16.30 8.74
C GLY A 150 -8.43 -17.47 8.14
N HIS A 151 -7.65 -17.23 7.09
CA HIS A 151 -6.80 -18.25 6.48
C HIS A 151 -5.61 -18.62 7.37
N VAL A 152 -4.95 -17.63 7.98
CA VAL A 152 -3.89 -17.89 8.98
C VAL A 152 -4.41 -18.79 10.09
N ASN A 153 -5.60 -18.49 10.61
CA ASN A 153 -6.22 -19.27 11.67
C ASN A 153 -6.61 -20.68 11.22
N GLN A 154 -7.24 -20.83 10.06
CA GLN A 154 -7.65 -22.13 9.51
C GLN A 154 -6.46 -23.03 9.21
N LYS A 155 -5.39 -22.47 8.62
CA LYS A 155 -4.14 -23.19 8.27
C LYS A 155 -3.20 -23.36 9.46
N ARG A 156 -3.50 -22.73 10.60
CA ARG A 156 -2.71 -22.77 11.86
C ARG A 156 -1.30 -22.19 11.76
N PHE A 157 -1.07 -21.25 10.84
CA PHE A 157 0.25 -20.66 10.56
C PHE A 157 0.82 -19.74 11.68
N TRP A 158 0.11 -19.54 12.78
CA TRP A 158 0.53 -18.64 13.86
C TRP A 158 1.87 -19.02 14.49
N GLU A 159 2.12 -20.32 14.69
CA GLU A 159 3.38 -20.79 15.28
C GLU A 159 4.56 -20.62 14.32
N GLU A 160 4.32 -20.81 13.02
CA GLU A 160 5.31 -20.62 11.96
C GLU A 160 5.69 -19.15 11.83
N PHE A 161 4.72 -18.23 11.87
CA PHE A 161 5.02 -16.79 11.98
C PHE A 161 5.87 -16.48 13.21
N ARG A 162 5.49 -16.99 14.38
CA ARG A 162 6.13 -16.70 15.67
C ARG A 162 7.55 -17.29 15.78
N ARG A 163 7.79 -18.47 15.22
CA ARG A 163 9.11 -19.15 15.30
C ARG A 163 10.02 -18.83 14.11
N GLY A 164 9.44 -18.44 12.99
CA GLY A 164 10.15 -18.09 11.77
C GLY A 164 10.30 -16.58 11.63
N PRO A 165 9.66 -15.95 10.63
CA PRO A 165 9.99 -14.59 10.21
C PRO A 165 9.79 -13.56 11.32
N TYR A 166 8.85 -13.75 12.25
CA TYR A 166 8.57 -12.79 13.33
C TYR A 166 9.03 -13.27 14.72
N ALA A 167 10.03 -14.16 14.77
CA ALA A 167 10.67 -14.53 16.03
C ALA A 167 11.37 -13.35 16.72
N THR A 168 11.81 -12.37 15.94
CA THR A 168 12.40 -11.12 16.43
C THR A 168 11.37 -9.98 16.30
N PRO A 169 11.03 -9.29 17.40
CA PRO A 169 10.16 -8.11 17.35
C PRO A 169 10.72 -7.00 16.47
N ALA A 170 9.85 -6.28 15.78
CA ALA A 170 10.24 -5.09 14.99
C ALA A 170 10.65 -3.93 15.91
N ALA A 171 11.68 -3.17 15.50
CA ALA A 171 12.23 -2.06 16.28
C ALA A 171 11.50 -0.72 16.06
N VAL A 172 10.92 -0.51 14.86
CA VAL A 172 10.20 0.72 14.48
C VAL A 172 8.96 0.30 13.69
N LEU A 173 7.82 0.97 13.95
CA LEU A 173 6.53 0.65 13.32
C LEU A 173 5.99 1.78 12.43
N ILE A 174 6.66 2.94 12.40
CA ILE A 174 6.13 4.16 11.80
C ILE A 174 7.18 4.78 10.88
N PRO A 175 6.83 5.14 9.62
CA PRO A 175 7.72 5.88 8.72
C PRO A 175 8.28 7.14 9.40
N GLU A 176 9.52 7.51 9.10
CA GLU A 176 10.17 8.66 9.73
C GLU A 176 9.41 9.97 9.53
N SER A 177 8.98 10.25 8.30
CA SER A 177 8.21 11.46 7.97
C SER A 177 6.89 11.54 8.76
N SER A 178 6.22 10.41 9.00
CA SER A 178 5.04 10.34 9.85
C SER A 178 5.35 10.64 11.32
N ARG A 179 6.50 10.20 11.83
CA ARG A 179 6.97 10.52 13.20
C ARG A 179 7.28 12.01 13.34
N GLU A 180 7.94 12.60 12.34
CA GLU A 180 8.26 14.03 12.31
C GLU A 180 6.99 14.89 12.26
N ARG A 181 6.06 14.58 11.36
CA ARG A 181 4.76 15.28 11.25
C ARG A 181 4.01 15.24 12.57
N THR A 182 3.89 14.05 13.16
CA THR A 182 3.23 13.87 14.47
C THR A 182 3.89 14.70 15.56
N SER A 183 5.23 14.69 15.61
CA SER A 183 6.00 15.46 16.59
C SER A 183 5.81 16.97 16.41
N ALA A 184 5.75 17.46 15.16
CA ALA A 184 5.49 18.86 14.87
C ALA A 184 4.08 19.29 15.29
N MET A 185 3.06 18.47 15.00
CA MET A 185 1.67 18.76 15.38
C MET A 185 1.49 18.82 16.89
N LEU A 186 2.05 17.86 17.64
CA LEU A 186 1.96 17.83 19.10
C LEU A 186 2.70 19.00 19.77
N ARG A 187 3.71 19.58 19.12
CA ARG A 187 4.39 20.80 19.61
C ARG A 187 3.60 22.07 19.34
N ALA A 188 2.68 22.04 18.37
CA ALA A 188 1.89 23.20 17.95
C ALA A 188 0.51 23.29 18.64
N ALA A 189 0.09 22.22 19.34
CA ALA A 189 -1.14 22.15 20.13
C ALA A 189 -0.92 22.59 21.58
#